data_AF-A0A1Q6RMJ0-F1
#
_entry.id   AF-A0A1Q6RMJ0-F1
#
_cell.length_a   1.000
_cell.length_b   1.000
_cell.length_c   1.000
_cell.angle_alpha   90.00
_cell.angle_beta   90.00
_cell.angle_gamma   90.00
#
_symmetry.space_group_name_H-M   'P 1'
#
loop_
_entity.id
_entity.type
_entity.pdbx_description
1 polymer ?
#
loop_
_entity_poly.entity_id
_entity_poly.type
_entity_poly.pdbx_seq_one_letter_code
_entity_poly.pdbx_strand_id
1 'polypeptide(L)'
;MKRDGRYRFSLQFGAETESQVRAGELLEKLGNKKSAVVVAALDAYLETHPELCTPALTIRINEENAMRREKLESLILGIVKEQIAHISIATGNNAPASDALPETLEDDIAQMLGNLDLFN
;
A
#
# COMPACT_ATOMS: atom_id res chain seq x y z
N MET A 1 -9.69 18.96 36.41
CA MET A 1 -10.88 19.86 36.40
C MET A 1 -10.55 21.13 37.17
N LYS A 2 -10.83 22.30 36.61
CA LYS A 2 -10.61 23.62 37.24
C LYS A 2 -11.62 23.77 38.40
N ARG A 3 -11.14 24.00 39.63
CA ARG A 3 -11.99 24.32 40.80
C ARG A 3 -11.54 25.66 41.36
N ASP A 4 -12.50 26.56 41.63
CA ASP A 4 -12.26 27.89 42.19
C ASP A 4 -11.24 28.73 41.39
N GLY A 5 -11.28 28.62 40.05
CA GLY A 5 -10.35 29.34 39.18
C GLY A 5 -8.94 28.76 39.12
N ARG A 6 -8.62 27.73 39.92
CA ARG A 6 -7.29 27.13 40.00
C ARG A 6 -7.27 25.71 39.45
N TYR A 7 -6.16 25.35 38.85
CA TYR A 7 -5.84 23.97 38.54
C TYR A 7 -5.05 23.37 39.70
N ARG A 8 -5.42 22.15 40.10
CA ARG A 8 -4.71 21.37 41.13
C ARG A 8 -4.30 20.05 40.51
N PHE A 9 -3.00 19.79 40.47
CA PHE A 9 -2.41 18.56 39.99
C PHE A 9 -1.45 18.04 41.06
N SER A 10 -1.44 16.73 41.28
CA SER A 10 -0.39 16.06 42.05
C SER A 10 0.64 15.52 41.07
N LEU A 11 1.91 15.87 41.27
CA LEU A 11 3.02 15.41 40.43
C LEU A 11 3.87 14.45 41.26
N GLN A 12 4.05 13.22 40.78
CA GLN A 12 4.93 12.22 41.37
C GLN A 12 5.77 11.61 40.26
N PHE A 13 7.07 11.49 40.48
CA PHE A 13 8.01 10.84 39.56
C PHE A 13 9.05 10.07 40.37
N GLY A 14 9.65 9.05 39.74
CA GLY A 14 10.68 8.22 40.36
C GLY A 14 11.97 8.99 40.63
N ALA A 15 12.90 8.37 41.36
CA ALA A 15 14.21 8.93 41.70
C ALA A 15 15.36 8.08 41.13
N GLU A 16 15.13 7.45 39.98
CA GLU A 16 16.06 6.48 39.38
C GLU A 16 17.23 7.16 38.66
N THR A 17 17.06 8.43 38.26
CA THR A 17 18.09 9.21 37.56
C THR A 17 18.53 10.42 38.36
N GLU A 18 19.78 10.85 38.20
CA GLU A 18 20.29 12.07 38.85
C GLU A 18 19.47 13.32 38.50
N SER A 19 18.95 13.37 37.26
CA SER A 19 18.08 14.47 36.80
C SER A 19 16.78 14.51 37.60
N GLN A 20 16.16 13.35 37.83
CA GLN A 20 14.97 13.24 38.65
C GLN A 20 15.24 13.63 40.11
N VAL A 21 16.33 13.13 40.70
CA VAL A 21 16.70 13.48 42.10
C VAL A 21 16.88 14.98 42.23
N ARG A 22 17.67 15.60 41.33
CA ARG A 22 17.92 17.05 41.34
C ARG A 22 16.63 17.86 41.18
N ALA A 23 15.74 17.45 40.27
CA ALA A 23 14.46 18.12 40.07
C ALA A 23 13.56 17.97 41.30
N GLY A 24 13.53 16.78 41.92
CA GLY A 24 12.80 16.50 43.15
C GLY A 24 13.24 17.39 44.30
N GLU A 25 14.54 17.44 44.59
CA GLU A 25 15.10 18.29 45.65
C GLU A 25 14.84 19.78 45.42
N LEU A 26 14.94 20.24 44.17
CA LEU A 26 14.65 21.64 43.82
C LEU A 26 13.17 21.96 44.09
N LEU A 27 12.26 21.11 43.65
CA LEU A 27 10.82 21.29 43.87
C LEU A 27 10.47 21.21 45.37
N GLU A 28 11.15 20.36 46.13
CA GLU A 28 10.97 20.28 47.58
C GLU A 28 11.37 21.59 48.27
N LYS A 29 12.56 22.12 47.97
CA LYS A 29 13.06 23.42 48.47
C LYS A 29 12.14 24.59 48.14
N LEU A 30 11.45 24.54 47.00
CA LEU A 30 10.56 25.62 46.53
C LEU A 30 9.21 25.69 47.26
N GLY A 31 8.80 24.66 48.01
CA GLY A 31 7.57 24.73 48.82
C GLY A 31 6.33 25.11 48.00
N ASN A 32 5.59 26.12 48.43
CA ASN A 32 4.36 26.56 47.73
C ASN A 32 4.61 27.23 46.37
N LYS A 33 5.87 27.50 45.98
CA LYS A 33 6.24 28.14 44.70
C LYS A 33 6.54 27.12 43.59
N LYS A 34 6.43 25.82 43.87
CA LYS A 34 6.59 24.74 42.89
C LYS A 34 5.79 24.96 41.61
N SER A 35 4.51 25.31 41.75
CA SER A 35 3.60 25.49 40.62
C SER A 35 4.05 26.60 39.68
N ALA A 36 4.66 27.68 40.18
CA ALA A 36 5.14 28.76 39.34
C ALA A 36 6.28 28.31 38.41
N VAL A 37 7.22 27.52 38.93
CA VAL A 37 8.33 26.97 38.14
C VAL A 37 7.84 25.93 37.14
N VAL A 38 6.95 25.03 37.57
CA VAL A 38 6.40 23.99 36.69
C VAL A 38 5.58 24.60 35.55
N VAL A 39 4.76 25.62 35.83
CA VAL A 39 3.99 26.32 34.80
C VAL A 39 4.92 27.02 33.82
N ALA A 40 5.89 27.80 34.31
CA ALA A 40 6.83 28.50 33.43
C ALA A 40 7.66 27.54 32.56
N ALA A 41 8.09 26.40 33.11
CA ALA A 41 8.81 25.38 32.35
C ALA A 41 7.93 24.70 31.31
N LEU A 42 6.65 24.42 31.62
CA LEU A 42 5.69 23.89 30.67
C LEU A 42 5.39 24.89 29.55
N ASP A 43 5.20 26.17 29.87
CA ASP A 43 4.96 27.21 28.87
C ASP A 43 6.14 27.31 27.90
N ALA A 44 7.37 27.35 28.41
CA ALA A 44 8.58 27.34 27.59
C ALA A 44 8.69 26.05 26.74
N TYR A 45 8.32 24.90 27.29
CA TYR A 45 8.32 23.64 26.56
C TYR A 45 7.29 23.63 25.43
N LEU A 46 6.09 24.18 25.65
CA LEU A 46 5.05 24.30 24.63
C LEU A 46 5.43 25.30 23.53
N GLU A 47 6.15 26.37 23.85
CA GLU A 47 6.71 27.29 22.85
C GLU A 47 7.71 26.59 21.92
N THR A 48 8.51 25.66 22.46
CA THR A 48 9.46 24.86 21.67
C THR A 48 8.80 23.70 20.92
N HIS A 49 7.62 23.26 21.36
CA HIS A 49 6.89 22.09 20.84
C HIS A 49 5.42 22.42 20.53
N PRO A 50 5.14 23.31 19.57
CA PRO A 50 3.78 23.72 19.22
C PRO A 50 2.89 22.56 18.74
N GLU A 51 3.50 21.47 18.26
CA GLU A 51 2.82 20.23 17.88
C GLU A 51 2.01 19.58 19.01
N LEU A 52 2.37 19.84 20.28
CA LEU A 52 1.66 19.33 21.46
C LEU A 52 0.38 20.12 21.77
N CYS A 53 0.30 21.37 21.34
CA CYS A 53 -0.90 22.20 21.46
C CYS A 53 -1.94 21.88 20.39
N THR A 54 -1.51 21.37 19.24
CA THR A 54 -2.42 20.89 18.21
C THR A 54 -2.92 19.49 18.59
N PRO A 55 -4.24 19.25 18.71
CA PRO A 55 -4.73 17.89 18.89
C PRO A 55 -4.21 17.05 17.74
N ALA A 56 -3.40 16.04 18.05
CA ALA A 56 -2.70 15.22 17.08
C ALA A 56 -3.70 14.71 16.03
N LEU A 57 -3.72 15.34 14.85
CA LEU A 57 -4.33 14.74 13.67
C LEU A 57 -3.50 13.51 13.36
N THR A 58 -3.94 12.37 13.88
CA THR A 58 -3.36 11.07 13.56
C THR A 58 -3.79 10.77 12.13
N ILE A 59 -2.97 11.20 11.16
CA ILE A 59 -3.16 10.79 9.77
C ILE A 59 -2.77 9.31 9.71
N ARG A 60 -3.74 8.44 9.97
CA ARG A 60 -3.64 7.01 9.69
C ARG A 60 -3.76 6.85 8.18
N ILE A 61 -2.62 6.78 7.49
CA ILE A 61 -2.57 6.36 6.10
C ILE A 61 -2.84 4.84 6.12
N ASN A 62 -4.11 4.47 6.02
CA ASN A 62 -4.47 3.12 5.64
C ASN A 62 -4.15 3.00 4.15
N GLU A 63 -3.00 2.42 3.81
CA GLU A 63 -2.75 1.98 2.45
C GLU A 63 -3.72 0.85 2.12
N GLU A 64 -4.85 1.20 1.53
CA GLU A 64 -5.77 0.25 0.91
C GLU A 64 -5.19 -0.22 -0.45
N ASN A 65 -3.91 -0.61 -0.47
CA ASN A 65 -3.27 -1.26 -1.60
C ASN A 65 -3.41 -2.79 -1.52
N ALA A 66 -4.51 -3.27 -0.94
CA ALA A 66 -5.04 -4.55 -1.32
C ALA A 66 -5.84 -4.35 -2.62
N MET A 67 -5.15 -4.21 -3.76
CA MET A 67 -5.77 -4.50 -5.05
C MET A 67 -6.40 -5.89 -4.90
N ARG A 68 -7.74 -5.92 -4.80
CA ARG A 68 -8.50 -7.17 -4.60
C ARG A 68 -8.05 -8.13 -5.70
N ARG A 69 -7.77 -9.37 -5.32
CA ARG A 69 -7.28 -10.43 -6.24
C ARG A 69 -8.12 -10.49 -7.53
N GLU A 70 -9.42 -10.29 -7.40
CA GLU A 70 -10.39 -10.21 -8.51
C GLU A 70 -10.08 -9.10 -9.53
N LYS A 71 -9.68 -7.90 -9.06
CA LYS A 71 -9.34 -6.77 -9.94
C LYS A 71 -7.98 -6.97 -10.61
N LEU A 72 -7.05 -7.62 -9.93
CA LEU A 72 -5.76 -7.99 -10.50
C LEU A 72 -5.95 -9.10 -11.55
N GLU A 73 -6.78 -10.09 -11.27
CA GLU A 73 -7.10 -11.18 -12.19
C GLU A 73 -7.83 -10.70 -13.44
N SER A 74 -8.80 -9.79 -13.31
CA SER A 74 -9.49 -9.22 -14.48
C SER A 74 -8.56 -8.39 -15.36
N LEU A 75 -7.61 -7.68 -14.75
CA LEU A 75 -6.60 -6.91 -15.48
C LEU A 75 -5.60 -7.83 -16.20
N ILE A 76 -5.11 -8.89 -15.53
CA ILE A 76 -4.25 -9.91 -16.16
C ILE A 76 -4.99 -10.60 -17.31
N LEU A 77 -6.24 -11.02 -17.11
CA LEU A 77 -7.05 -11.65 -18.17
C LEU A 77 -7.25 -10.72 -19.37
N GLY A 78 -7.44 -9.42 -19.13
CA GLY A 78 -7.53 -8.42 -20.19
C GLY A 78 -6.24 -8.34 -21.01
N ILE A 79 -5.09 -8.19 -20.34
CA ILE A 79 -3.77 -8.11 -20.98
C ILE A 79 -3.47 -9.39 -21.77
N VAL A 80 -3.71 -10.56 -21.19
CA VAL A 80 -3.44 -11.85 -21.85
C VAL A 80 -4.34 -12.04 -23.07
N LYS A 81 -5.63 -11.69 -22.99
CA LYS A 81 -6.54 -11.74 -24.14
C LYS A 81 -6.09 -10.81 -25.26
N GLU A 82 -5.72 -9.58 -24.92
CA GLU A 82 -5.22 -8.61 -25.89
C GLU A 82 -3.92 -9.09 -26.54
N GLN A 83 -3.00 -9.66 -25.76
CA GLN A 83 -1.75 -10.20 -26.26
C GLN A 83 -1.95 -11.43 -27.16
N ILE A 84 -2.86 -12.34 -26.79
CA ILE A 84 -3.23 -13.48 -27.65
C ILE A 84 -3.90 -12.97 -28.92
N ALA A 85 -4.81 -12.00 -28.85
CA ALA A 85 -5.43 -11.41 -30.03
C ALA A 85 -4.39 -10.75 -30.95
N HIS A 86 -3.45 -10.00 -30.39
CA HIS A 86 -2.33 -9.43 -31.15
C HIS A 86 -1.41 -10.50 -31.75
N ILE A 87 -1.14 -11.59 -31.02
CA ILE A 87 -0.37 -12.73 -31.54
C ILE A 87 -1.15 -13.42 -32.66
N SER A 88 -2.45 -13.69 -32.49
CA SER A 88 -3.33 -14.29 -33.50
C SER A 88 -3.55 -13.41 -34.73
N ILE A 89 -3.45 -12.09 -34.59
CA ILE A 89 -3.43 -11.17 -35.73
C ILE A 89 -2.05 -11.16 -36.41
N ALA A 90 -0.97 -11.33 -35.65
CA ALA A 90 0.40 -11.42 -36.19
C ALA A 90 0.69 -12.77 -36.88
N THR A 91 0.19 -13.89 -36.35
CA THR A 91 0.07 -15.18 -37.04
C THR A 91 -1.27 -15.20 -37.76
N GLY A 92 -1.36 -14.51 -38.90
CA GLY A 92 -2.61 -14.28 -39.62
C GLY A 92 -3.54 -15.49 -39.67
N ASN A 93 -4.82 -15.22 -39.35
CA ASN A 93 -6.01 -15.96 -39.77
C ASN A 93 -5.75 -17.34 -40.40
N ASN A 94 -5.99 -18.41 -39.63
CA ASN A 94 -6.68 -19.56 -40.21
C ASN A 94 -8.04 -19.70 -39.50
N ALA A 95 -9.07 -19.54 -40.32
CA ALA A 95 -10.49 -19.57 -40.00
C ALA A 95 -10.92 -20.98 -39.51
N PRO A 96 -12.18 -21.16 -39.08
CA PRO A 96 -12.61 -22.38 -38.41
C PRO A 96 -12.55 -23.58 -39.36
N ALA A 97 -12.23 -24.75 -38.81
CA ALA A 97 -12.24 -26.02 -39.51
C ALA A 97 -13.60 -26.28 -40.17
N SER A 98 -13.70 -25.97 -41.46
CA SER A 98 -14.64 -26.58 -42.38
C SER A 98 -13.96 -27.84 -42.90
N ASP A 99 -14.49 -29.01 -42.53
CA ASP A 99 -14.16 -30.32 -43.10
C ASP A 99 -14.60 -30.39 -44.57
N ALA A 100 -13.92 -29.64 -45.43
CA ALA A 100 -14.01 -29.80 -46.87
C ALA A 100 -12.57 -29.84 -47.39
N LEU A 101 -12.14 -31.05 -47.77
CA LEU A 101 -10.90 -31.24 -48.54
C LEU A 101 -10.98 -30.30 -49.76
N PRO A 102 -9.93 -29.50 -50.03
CA PRO A 102 -9.93 -28.67 -51.23
C PRO A 102 -10.00 -29.60 -52.44
N GLU A 103 -10.99 -29.38 -53.33
CA GLU A 103 -11.20 -30.20 -54.55
C GLU A 103 -9.93 -30.36 -55.39
N THR A 104 -9.00 -29.41 -55.29
CA THR A 104 -7.70 -29.44 -55.97
C THR A 104 -6.75 -30.51 -55.44
N LEU A 105 -6.88 -30.95 -54.18
CA LEU A 105 -6.00 -31.94 -53.58
C LEU A 105 -6.28 -33.35 -54.13
N GLU A 106 -7.54 -33.66 -54.43
CA GLU A 106 -7.90 -34.94 -55.06
C GLU A 106 -7.38 -35.01 -56.50
N ASP A 107 -7.46 -33.91 -57.26
CA ASP A 107 -6.89 -33.81 -58.61
C ASP A 107 -5.36 -33.95 -58.60
N ASP A 108 -4.67 -33.30 -57.65
CA ASP A 108 -3.22 -33.39 -57.49
C ASP A 108 -2.77 -34.83 -57.16
N ILE A 109 -3.51 -35.52 -56.28
CA ILE A 109 -3.22 -36.92 -55.93
C ILE A 109 -3.47 -37.86 -57.12
N ALA A 110 -4.55 -37.65 -57.88
CA ALA A 110 -4.84 -38.43 -59.08
C ALA A 110 -3.73 -38.28 -60.14
N GLN A 111 -3.20 -37.06 -60.30
CA GLN A 111 -2.09 -36.79 -61.20
C GLN A 111 -0.79 -37.48 -60.73
N MET A 112 -0.51 -37.47 -59.43
CA MET A 112 0.66 -38.18 -58.86
C MET A 112 0.58 -39.69 -59.05
N LEU A 113 -0.61 -40.29 -58.90
CA LEU A 113 -0.82 -41.72 -59.08
C LEU A 113 -0.74 -42.12 -60.56
N GLY A 114 -1.27 -41.32 -61.49
CA GLY A 114 -1.16 -41.59 -62.93
C GLY A 114 0.28 -41.56 -63.44
N ASN A 115 1.16 -40.79 -62.81
CA ASN A 115 2.59 -40.77 -63.14
C ASN A 115 3.32 -42.06 -62.72
N LEU A 116 2.78 -42.84 -61.78
CA LEU A 116 3.39 -44.11 -61.37
C LEU A 116 3.16 -45.22 -62.40
N ASP A 117 2.05 -45.18 -63.15
CA ASP A 117 1.77 -46.13 -64.25
C ASP A 117 2.71 -45.95 -65.45
N LEU A 118 3.43 -44.82 -65.55
CA LEU A 118 4.43 -44.58 -66.59
C LEU A 118 5.73 -45.39 -66.36
N PHE A 119 5.93 -45.91 -65.15
CA PHE A 119 7.12 -46.67 -64.77
C PHE A 119 6.91 -48.21 -64.78
N ASN A 120 5.75 -48.70 -65.24
CA ASN A 120 5.46 -50.12 -65.48
C ASN A 120 5.50 -50.48 -66.97
#